data_AF-A0A0F2Q5D8-F1
#
_entry.id   AF-A0A0F2Q5D8-F1
#
_cell.length_a   1.000
_cell.length_b   1.000
_cell.length_c   1.000
_cell.angle_alpha   90.00
_cell.angle_beta   90.00
_cell.angle_gamma   90.00
#
_symmetry.space_group_name_H-M   'P 1'
#
loop_
_entity.id
_entity.type
_entity.pdbx_description
1 polymer ?
#
loop_
_entity_poly.entity_id
_entity_poly.type
_entity_poly.pdbx_seq_one_letter_code
_entity_poly.pdbx_strand_id
1 'polypeptide(L)'
;MELHFNLNVTTCFLFSHYVLPVMVKSGGVILNISSEVAQKGFANRAAYSASKASIVGLTKAMAIDHAEHGIRVNVLCPGTVETPMVSNLIKEKVIKRDKSLSKESLQIILVSLRILPMQPYLFVQLKRDT
;
A
#
# COMPACT_ATOMS: atom_id res chain seq x y z
N MET A 1 -5.37 -6.56 15.54
CA MET A 1 -6.10 -6.68 14.26
C MET A 1 -6.85 -5.38 13.95
N GLU A 2 -7.63 -4.87 14.91
CA GLU A 2 -8.41 -3.63 14.83
C GLU A 2 -7.61 -2.39 14.37
N LEU A 3 -6.44 -2.11 14.95
CA LEU A 3 -5.61 -0.96 14.55
C LEU A 3 -5.29 -0.93 13.05
N HIS A 4 -4.94 -2.07 12.44
CA HIS A 4 -4.60 -2.13 11.02
C HIS A 4 -5.81 -1.82 10.13
N PHE A 5 -7.00 -2.29 10.51
CA PHE A 5 -8.22 -2.03 9.74
C PHE A 5 -8.70 -0.59 9.92
N ASN A 6 -8.74 -0.09 11.14
CA ASN A 6 -9.14 1.29 11.41
C ASN A 6 -8.19 2.27 10.74
N LEU A 7 -6.88 2.05 10.82
CA LEU A 7 -5.91 2.96 10.24
C LEU A 7 -5.78 2.85 8.73
N ASN A 8 -5.83 1.65 8.14
CA ASN A 8 -5.61 1.48 6.70
C ASN A 8 -6.92 1.50 5.89
N VAL A 9 -7.95 0.80 6.36
CA VAL A 9 -9.17 0.55 5.58
C VAL A 9 -10.21 1.63 5.85
N THR A 10 -10.51 1.88 7.13
CA THR A 10 -11.53 2.86 7.52
C THR A 10 -11.13 4.27 7.07
N THR A 11 -9.87 4.65 7.16
CA THR A 11 -9.39 5.96 6.66
C THR A 11 -9.56 6.10 5.15
N CYS A 12 -9.18 5.10 4.35
CA CYS A 12 -9.37 5.11 2.89
C CYS A 12 -10.85 5.19 2.52
N PHE A 13 -11.70 4.43 3.21
CA PHE A 13 -13.14 4.46 3.01
C PHE A 13 -13.73 5.84 3.35
N LEU A 14 -13.43 6.38 4.53
CA LEU A 14 -13.97 7.67 4.98
C LEU A 14 -13.48 8.83 4.11
N PHE A 15 -12.20 8.84 3.75
CA PHE A 15 -11.66 9.85 2.82
C PHE A 15 -12.46 9.85 1.52
N SER A 16 -12.67 8.66 0.96
CA SER A 16 -13.44 8.47 -0.27
C SER A 16 -14.89 8.93 -0.08
N HIS A 17 -15.55 8.50 0.99
CA HIS A 17 -16.93 8.84 1.31
C HIS A 17 -17.16 10.37 1.33
N TYR A 18 -16.25 11.13 1.93
CA TYR A 18 -16.40 12.58 2.02
C TYR A 18 -16.00 13.33 0.74
N VAL A 19 -15.07 12.83 -0.07
CA VAL A 19 -14.63 13.51 -1.30
C VAL A 19 -15.54 13.21 -2.50
N LEU A 20 -16.16 12.02 -2.53
CA LEU A 20 -17.00 11.56 -3.64
C LEU A 20 -18.15 12.51 -4.00
N PRO A 21 -18.94 13.10 -3.07
CA PRO A 21 -20.03 14.01 -3.41
C PRO A 21 -19.59 15.24 -4.21
N VAL A 22 -18.35 15.70 -4.01
CA VAL A 22 -17.77 16.80 -4.77
C VAL A 22 -17.25 16.30 -6.11
N MET A 23 -16.54 15.17 -6.12
CA MET A 23 -15.99 14.58 -7.35
C MET A 23 -17.06 14.16 -8.35
N VAL A 24 -18.25 13.73 -7.90
CA VAL A 24 -19.37 13.35 -8.79
C VAL A 24 -19.79 14.50 -9.71
N LYS A 25 -19.54 15.75 -9.32
CA LYS A 25 -19.87 16.94 -10.12
C LYS A 25 -18.79 17.32 -11.13
N SER A 26 -17.54 16.87 -10.95
CA SER A 26 -16.37 17.33 -11.70
C SER A 26 -15.53 16.20 -12.33
N GLY A 27 -15.82 14.95 -12.02
CA GLY A 27 -14.93 13.81 -12.25
C GLY A 27 -13.66 13.89 -11.40
N GLY A 28 -12.73 12.95 -11.65
CA GLY A 28 -11.39 13.01 -11.06
C GLY A 28 -10.71 11.66 -10.88
N VAL A 29 -9.70 11.62 -10.01
CA VAL A 29 -8.90 10.42 -9.75
C VAL A 29 -8.68 10.24 -8.25
N ILE A 30 -8.99 9.04 -7.75
CA ILE A 30 -8.59 8.59 -6.41
C ILE A 30 -7.50 7.53 -6.59
N LEU A 31 -6.35 7.72 -5.93
CA LEU A 31 -5.26 6.75 -5.92
C LEU A 31 -5.00 6.28 -4.49
N ASN A 32 -5.35 5.03 -4.21
CA ASN A 32 -5.09 4.39 -2.93
C ASN A 32 -3.69 3.76 -2.88
N ILE A 33 -3.10 3.73 -1.69
CA ILE A 33 -1.79 3.10 -1.46
C ILE A 33 -1.95 1.85 -0.60
N SER A 34 -1.73 0.69 -1.21
CA SER A 34 -1.71 -0.61 -0.55
C SER A 34 -0.26 -1.05 -0.31
N SER A 35 0.06 -2.32 -0.60
CA SER A 35 1.37 -2.94 -0.45
C SER A 35 1.39 -4.27 -1.22
N GLU A 36 2.54 -4.68 -1.70
CA GLU A 36 2.78 -6.02 -2.26
C GLU A 36 2.30 -7.16 -1.33
N VAL A 37 2.34 -6.93 -0.01
CA VAL A 37 1.89 -7.90 0.99
C VAL A 37 0.41 -8.26 0.85
N ALA A 38 -0.40 -7.40 0.21
CA ALA A 38 -1.80 -7.63 -0.09
C ALA A 38 -2.01 -8.80 -1.06
N GLN A 39 -1.01 -9.08 -1.90
CA GLN A 39 -1.10 -10.10 -2.94
C GLN A 39 -0.30 -11.35 -2.57
N LYS A 40 0.92 -11.18 -2.04
CA LYS A 40 1.82 -12.30 -1.77
C LYS A 40 1.59 -12.95 -0.41
N GLY A 41 1.16 -12.17 0.59
CA GLY A 41 1.00 -12.62 1.97
C GLY A 41 2.34 -12.98 2.63
N PHE A 42 2.74 -12.27 3.69
CA PHE A 42 4.00 -12.54 4.40
C PHE A 42 3.76 -13.13 5.79
N ALA A 43 4.66 -14.03 6.21
CA ALA A 43 4.65 -14.64 7.54
C ALA A 43 4.64 -13.56 8.64
N ASN A 44 3.89 -13.82 9.72
CA ASN A 44 3.72 -12.94 10.88
C ASN A 44 3.14 -11.55 10.54
N ARG A 45 2.41 -11.42 9.42
CA ARG A 45 1.78 -10.16 9.01
C ARG A 45 0.29 -10.29 8.67
N ALA A 46 -0.38 -11.35 9.10
CA ALA A 46 -1.76 -11.67 8.68
C ALA A 46 -2.73 -10.48 8.74
N ALA A 47 -2.82 -9.77 9.87
CA ALA A 47 -3.71 -8.62 10.00
C ALA A 47 -3.33 -7.43 9.09
N TYR A 48 -2.04 -7.19 8.89
CA TYR A 48 -1.56 -6.16 7.97
C TYR A 48 -1.84 -6.54 6.52
N SER A 49 -1.50 -7.77 6.12
CA SER A 49 -1.79 -8.33 4.79
C SER A 49 -3.28 -8.25 4.47
N ALA A 50 -4.14 -8.67 5.41
CA ALA A 50 -5.59 -8.60 5.27
C ALA A 50 -6.06 -7.15 5.07
N SER A 51 -5.61 -6.21 5.93
CA SER A 51 -5.99 -4.79 5.80
C SER A 51 -5.56 -4.17 4.45
N LYS A 52 -4.38 -4.55 3.94
CA LYS A 52 -3.88 -4.06 2.65
C LYS A 52 -4.59 -4.72 1.47
N ALA A 53 -4.99 -5.98 1.59
CA ALA A 53 -5.86 -6.64 0.62
C ALA A 53 -7.27 -6.01 0.58
N SER A 54 -7.82 -5.62 1.73
CA SER A 54 -9.11 -4.91 1.79
C SER A 54 -9.10 -3.60 1.00
N ILE A 55 -7.99 -2.85 1.00
CA ILE A 55 -7.86 -1.63 0.17
C ILE A 55 -7.98 -1.96 -1.33
N VAL A 56 -7.44 -3.10 -1.78
CA VAL A 56 -7.57 -3.53 -3.19
C VAL A 56 -9.02 -3.84 -3.52
N GLY A 57 -9.72 -4.56 -2.64
CA GLY A 57 -11.16 -4.83 -2.80
C GLY A 57 -11.99 -3.56 -2.86
N LEU A 58 -11.79 -2.65 -1.90
CA LEU A 58 -12.46 -1.34 -1.84
C LEU A 58 -12.24 -0.53 -3.12
N THR A 59 -10.99 -0.46 -3.59
CA THR A 59 -10.63 0.27 -4.82
C THR A 59 -11.38 -0.29 -6.03
N LYS A 60 -11.43 -1.61 -6.19
CA LYS A 60 -12.13 -2.27 -7.31
C LYS A 60 -13.63 -1.97 -7.30
N ALA A 61 -14.28 -2.06 -6.14
CA ALA A 61 -15.70 -1.75 -6.00
C ALA A 61 -15.98 -0.29 -6.39
N MET A 62 -15.27 0.66 -5.77
CA MET A 62 -15.44 2.08 -6.06
C MET A 62 -15.14 2.47 -7.51
N ALA A 63 -14.17 1.81 -8.14
CA ALA A 63 -13.85 2.06 -9.54
C ALA A 63 -15.03 1.75 -10.46
N ILE A 64 -15.81 0.71 -10.14
CA ILE A 64 -17.01 0.33 -10.88
C ILE A 64 -18.16 1.28 -10.52
N ASP A 65 -18.41 1.50 -9.22
CA ASP A 65 -19.52 2.30 -8.71
C ASP A 65 -19.48 3.76 -9.19
N HIS A 66 -18.29 4.30 -9.47
CA HIS A 66 -18.12 5.70 -9.84
C HIS A 66 -17.59 5.95 -11.25
N ALA A 67 -17.46 4.89 -12.08
CA ALA A 67 -16.99 5.02 -13.46
C ALA A 67 -17.87 5.97 -14.30
N GLU A 68 -19.20 5.87 -14.16
CA GLU A 68 -20.17 6.69 -14.92
C GLU A 68 -20.08 8.19 -14.56
N HIS A 69 -19.53 8.50 -13.39
CA HIS A 69 -19.36 9.86 -12.90
C HIS A 69 -18.02 10.49 -13.35
N GLY A 70 -17.28 9.83 -14.26
CA GLY A 70 -15.96 10.28 -14.71
C GLY A 70 -14.89 10.19 -13.62
N ILE A 71 -15.09 9.34 -12.60
CA ILE A 71 -14.15 9.14 -11.48
C ILE A 71 -13.38 7.85 -11.71
N ARG A 72 -12.05 7.94 -11.72
CA ARG A 72 -11.16 6.77 -11.80
C ARG A 72 -10.60 6.46 -10.43
N VAL A 73 -10.71 5.22 -9.98
CA VAL A 73 -10.19 4.78 -8.68
C VAL A 73 -9.18 3.66 -8.90
N ASN A 74 -7.93 3.88 -8.50
CA ASN A 74 -6.83 2.92 -8.72
C ASN A 74 -6.04 2.67 -7.43
N VAL A 75 -5.26 1.60 -7.40
CA VAL A 75 -4.43 1.26 -6.25
C VAL A 75 -2.99 0.96 -6.66
N LEU A 76 -2.05 1.55 -5.94
CA LEU A 76 -0.64 1.20 -6.04
C LEU A 76 -0.26 0.21 -4.94
N CYS A 77 0.48 -0.85 -5.29
CA CYS A 77 0.98 -1.85 -4.34
C CYS A 77 2.51 -1.84 -4.30
N PRO A 78 3.14 -0.91 -3.55
CA PRO A 78 4.59 -0.89 -3.45
C PRO A 78 5.15 -2.14 -2.77
N GLY A 79 6.28 -2.62 -3.29
CA GLY A 79 7.16 -3.55 -2.59
C GLY A 79 8.02 -2.84 -1.54
N THR A 80 9.21 -3.36 -1.24
CA THR A 80 10.13 -2.67 -0.33
C THR A 80 10.60 -1.36 -0.98
N VAL A 81 10.17 -0.24 -0.41
CA VAL A 81 10.60 1.11 -0.84
C VAL A 81 11.59 1.64 0.19
N GLU A 82 12.72 2.16 -0.29
CA GLU A 82 13.66 2.84 0.59
C GLU A 82 12.99 4.08 1.22
N THR A 83 12.75 3.98 2.53
CA THR A 83 12.14 5.02 3.32
C THR A 83 12.78 5.00 4.71
N PRO A 84 12.74 6.11 5.47
CA PRO A 84 13.19 6.12 6.86
C PRO A 84 12.54 5.01 7.71
N MET A 85 11.29 4.65 7.41
CA MET A 85 10.56 3.56 8.06
C MET A 85 11.25 2.20 7.83
N VAL A 86 11.58 1.87 6.58
CA VAL A 86 12.26 0.61 6.25
C VAL A 86 13.65 0.58 6.87
N SER A 87 14.37 1.70 6.83
CA SER A 87 15.69 1.82 7.46
C SER A 87 15.65 1.58 8.98
N ASN A 88 14.62 2.09 9.66
CA ASN A 88 14.44 1.88 11.10
C ASN A 88 14.04 0.44 11.42
N LEU A 89 13.15 -0.17 10.63
CA LEU A 89 12.77 -1.58 10.77
C LEU A 89 13.97 -2.53 10.64
N ILE A 90 14.88 -2.23 9.72
CA ILE A 90 16.11 -3.01 9.51
C ILE A 90 17.03 -2.84 10.71
N LYS A 91 17.27 -1.60 11.18
CA LYS A 91 18.05 -1.34 12.39
C LYS A 91 17.51 -2.12 13.59
N GLU A 92 16.21 -2.05 13.86
CA GLU A 92 15.59 -2.77 14.98
C GLU A 92 15.72 -4.29 14.87
N LYS A 93 15.50 -4.86 13.68
CA LYS A 93 15.61 -6.31 13.48
C LYS A 93 17.03 -6.82 13.59
N VAL A 94 18.00 -6.03 13.14
CA VAL A 94 19.42 -6.39 13.18
C VAL A 94 19.94 -6.28 14.62
N ILE A 95 19.62 -5.20 15.34
CA ILE A 95 19.98 -5.03 16.76
C ILE A 95 19.40 -6.16 17.63
N LYS A 96 18.19 -6.64 17.33
CA LYS A 96 17.57 -7.77 18.05
C LYS A 96 18.17 -9.13 17.72
N ARG A 97 18.69 -9.35 16.52
CA ARG A 97 19.23 -10.65 16.08
C ARG A 97 20.70 -10.84 16.43
N ASP A 98 21.47 -9.76 16.44
CA ASP A 98 22.89 -9.82 16.78
C ASP A 98 23.37 -8.44 17.23
N LYS A 99 23.74 -8.31 18.52
CA LYS A 99 24.25 -7.06 19.09
C LYS A 99 25.65 -6.70 18.60
N SER A 100 26.34 -7.61 17.91
CA SER A 100 27.73 -7.44 17.45
C SER A 100 27.86 -6.88 16.04
N LEU A 101 26.77 -6.79 15.27
CA LEU A 101 26.83 -6.33 13.89
C LEU A 101 27.18 -4.84 13.80
N SER A 102 28.28 -4.56 13.10
CA SER A 102 28.79 -3.20 12.90
C SER A 102 27.85 -2.38 12.01
N LYS A 103 27.94 -1.05 12.10
CA LYS A 103 27.18 -0.11 11.25
C LYS A 103 27.35 -0.38 9.75
N GLU A 104 28.46 -1.00 9.34
CA GLU A 104 28.76 -1.33 7.95
C GLU A 104 27.93 -2.51 7.44
N SER A 105 27.70 -3.55 8.26
CA SER A 105 26.83 -4.67 7.89
C SER A 105 25.38 -4.23 7.70
N LEU A 106 24.92 -3.27 8.51
CA LEU A 106 23.61 -2.60 8.34
C LEU A 106 23.53 -1.85 7.01
N GLN A 107 24.60 -1.13 6.64
CA GLN A 107 24.70 -0.40 5.40
C GLN A 107 24.63 -1.35 4.20
N ILE A 108 25.31 -2.49 4.25
CA ILE A 108 25.30 -3.51 3.20
C ILE A 108 23.89 -4.09 3.01
N ILE A 109 23.18 -4.45 4.09
CA ILE A 109 21.80 -4.96 4.00
C ILE A 109 20.86 -3.91 3.40
N LEU A 110 20.98 -2.64 3.81
CA LEU A 110 20.20 -1.53 3.27
C LEU A 110 20.45 -1.33 1.78
N VAL A 111 21.73 -1.33 1.37
CA VAL A 111 22.12 -1.22 -0.04
C VAL A 111 21.64 -2.43 -0.85
N SER A 112 21.68 -3.64 -0.30
CA SER A 112 21.15 -4.85 -0.96
C SER A 112 19.63 -4.81 -1.16
N LEU A 113 18.87 -4.14 -0.28
CA LEU A 113 17.44 -3.92 -0.48
C LEU A 113 17.15 -2.84 -1.52
N ARG A 114 18.07 -1.90 -1.77
CA ARG A 114 17.94 -0.90 -2.85
C ARG A 114 18.06 -1.50 -4.25
N ILE A 115 18.77 -2.62 -4.40
CA ILE A 115 19.04 -3.29 -5.69
C ILE A 115 18.06 -4.43 -6.01
N LEU A 116 17.11 -4.74 -5.14
CA LEU A 116 16.04 -5.68 -5.50
C LEU A 116 15.16 -5.04 -6.59
N PRO A 117 14.84 -5.76 -7.68
CA PRO A 117 14.07 -5.21 -8.79
C PRO A 117 12.73 -4.69 -8.27
N MET A 118 12.58 -3.36 -8.30
CA MET A 118 11.34 -2.70 -7.94
C MET A 118 10.26 -3.09 -8.95
N GLN A 119 9.30 -3.91 -8.54
CA GLN A 119 8.08 -4.12 -9.32
C GLN A 119 6.95 -3.29 -8.69
N PRO A 120 6.76 -2.02 -9.08
CA PRO A 120 5.52 -1.32 -8.76
C PRO A 120 4.40 -1.97 -9.56
N TYR A 121 3.64 -2.88 -8.94
CA TYR A 121 2.40 -3.37 -9.51
C TYR A 121 1.32 -2.30 -9.30
N LEU A 122 1.10 -1.45 -10.31
CA LEU A 122 -0.14 -0.68 -10.41
C LEU A 122 -1.25 -1.67 -10.76
N PHE A 123 -2.32 -1.70 -9.96
CA PHE A 123 -3.49 -2.50 -10.28
C PHE A 123 -4.75 -1.67 -10.27
N VAL A 124 -5.63 -2.04 -11.19
CA VAL A 124 -6.85 -1.37 -11.66
C VAL A 124 -6.56 -0.32 -12.74
N GLN A 125 -7.00 -0.67 -13.96
CA GLN A 125 -7.36 0.22 -15.05
C GLN A 125 -8.68 -0.38 -15.56
N LEU A 126 -9.83 0.19 -15.21
CA LEU A 126 -11.07 -0.09 -15.93
C LEU A 126 -11.35 1.13 -16.81
N LYS A 127 -10.77 1.08 -18.02
CA LYS A 127 -11.21 1.91 -19.13
C LYS A 127 -12.46 1.20 -19.66
N ARG A 128 -13.65 1.77 -19.46
CA ARG A 128 -14.79 1.41 -20.31
C ARG A 128 -14.44 2.00 -21.67
N ASP A 129 -14.20 1.14 -22.65
CA ASP A 129 -14.19 1.54 -24.05
C ASP A 129 -15.61 1.97 -24.39
N THR A 130 -15.84 3.28 -24.35
CA THR A 130 -16.94 3.96 -25.02
C THR A 130 -16.34 5.10 -25.83
#